data_AF-A0A958WBJ9-F1
#
_entry.id   AF-A0A958WBJ9-F1
#
_cell.length_a   1.000
_cell.length_b   1.000
_cell.length_c   1.000
_cell.angle_alpha   90.00
_cell.angle_beta   90.00
_cell.angle_gamma   90.00
#
_symmetry.space_group_name_H-M   'P 1'
#
loop_
_entity.id
_entity.type
_entity.pdbx_description
1 polymer ?
#
loop_
_entity_poly.entity_id
_entity_poly.type
_entity_poly.pdbx_seq_one_letter_code
_entity_poly.pdbx_strand_id
1 'polypeptide(L)'
;MRNTFYTILVVILSLMVLLVAIQWLHDADSVSTDSNLTTNSYETSYASGGECVSCHVQVTGMSKSHVNIGCTSCHMGNNKAKTIEEAHAGMVVIPGNVSSMEKTCGTCHAEAVQNIRASMMTTNSGIVSVDKYIFGERPSPDIPAHMAYIGHSAADEHLRNLCSRCHLGNEKTETGPVDQLSRGGGCNACHLNYTTDGIEAHSAYIRDSSHLPQIHPSLDLNITNEHCFGCHSRSGRIATNYEGYHETLLHKDSLQSMEGYRVLQDDRVFKYIAEDVHHTKGLICIDCHTYSDVMGDGKTYVHEEDAVKISCEDCHSFNEERNTVNVDSLKFIDKSIYNLRGYSHRQFLITQKDASPLLNTFVKEDNKAFMIGKSNGIEYPLNQPASVCTREFGHKDLTCSSCHSSWAPQCIGCHVDYDPDANGYDLLDKKYIKGSWIEYAGEFLAGPTTLGVSEKNGEREVHSAIPGMIFTLDQTAFPGKMLNDTSFHRLFAPAAPHTTATKGRDCKSCHNNPVALGYGHGKLSFDKSTSEWIFTPKYVNLAQDGLPADAWIGFLQEPMPKTSTRLTFRAFSVKEQKKILTVGACFTCHDQNSELMQQSIHKDFKELLSQMSEQCKVPEFN
;
A
#
# COMPACT_ATOMS: atom_id res chain seq x y z
N MET A 1 4.57 -32.86 60.20
CA MET A 1 5.55 -32.33 59.23
C MET A 1 5.09 -32.40 57.76
N ARG A 2 4.27 -33.39 57.35
CA ARG A 2 3.87 -33.56 55.93
C ARG A 2 2.77 -32.59 55.44
N ASN A 3 1.85 -32.16 56.32
CA ASN A 3 0.81 -31.18 55.98
C ASN A 3 1.35 -29.76 55.83
N THR A 4 2.28 -29.35 56.70
CA THR A 4 2.86 -28.00 56.67
C THR A 4 3.63 -27.72 55.39
N PHE A 5 4.28 -28.74 54.83
CA PHE A 5 5.03 -28.64 53.57
C PHE A 5 4.10 -28.44 52.37
N TYR A 6 2.96 -29.13 52.35
CA TYR A 6 1.95 -28.98 51.30
C TYR A 6 1.29 -27.59 51.34
N THR A 7 0.99 -27.08 52.53
CA THR A 7 0.42 -25.74 52.69
C THR A 7 1.39 -24.66 52.21
N ILE A 8 2.69 -24.78 52.51
CA ILE A 8 3.72 -23.85 52.04
C ILE A 8 3.87 -23.93 50.51
N LEU A 9 3.86 -25.12 49.93
CA LEU A 9 3.97 -25.30 48.48
C LEU A 9 2.77 -24.68 47.73
N VAL A 10 1.56 -24.85 48.24
CA VAL A 10 0.34 -24.25 47.67
C VAL A 10 0.41 -22.72 47.74
N VAL A 11 0.85 -22.16 48.87
CA VAL A 11 0.99 -20.70 49.03
C VAL A 11 2.04 -20.12 48.07
N ILE A 12 3.17 -20.81 47.87
CA ILE A 12 4.20 -20.39 46.91
C ILE A 12 3.67 -20.44 45.47
N LEU A 13 2.95 -21.50 45.09
CA LEU A 13 2.33 -21.61 43.77
C LEU A 13 1.27 -20.52 43.54
N SER A 14 0.44 -20.23 44.54
CA SER A 14 -0.55 -19.14 44.46
C SER A 14 0.12 -17.77 44.32
N LEU A 15 1.23 -17.52 45.02
CA LEU A 15 2.01 -16.29 44.91
C LEU A 15 2.70 -16.17 43.54
N MET A 16 3.20 -17.27 42.97
CA MET A 16 3.77 -17.27 41.61
C MET A 16 2.70 -16.98 40.55
N VAL A 17 1.51 -17.58 40.67
CA VAL A 17 0.39 -17.28 39.76
C VAL A 17 -0.06 -15.83 39.89
N LEU A 18 -0.09 -15.28 41.11
CA LEU A 18 -0.41 -13.88 41.34
C LEU A 18 0.66 -12.94 40.75
N LEU A 19 1.95 -13.28 40.88
CA LEU A 19 3.05 -12.52 40.28
C LEU A 19 3.00 -12.55 38.74
N VAL A 20 2.67 -13.70 38.15
CA VAL A 20 2.48 -13.81 36.69
C VAL A 20 1.24 -13.03 36.25
N ALA A 21 0.15 -13.04 37.02
CA ALA A 21 -1.04 -12.25 36.73
C ALA A 21 -0.79 -10.74 36.87
N ILE A 22 0.00 -10.31 37.85
CA ILE A 22 0.42 -8.91 38.03
C ILE A 22 1.33 -8.50 36.88
N GLN A 23 2.29 -9.34 36.48
CA GLN A 23 3.14 -9.08 35.31
C GLN A 23 2.31 -8.99 34.03
N TRP A 24 1.35 -9.89 33.85
CA TRP A 24 0.45 -9.89 32.69
C TRP A 24 -0.49 -8.68 32.68
N LEU A 25 -0.95 -8.21 33.84
CA LEU A 25 -1.70 -6.94 33.95
C LEU A 25 -0.81 -5.72 33.67
N HIS A 26 0.45 -5.76 34.12
CA HIS A 26 1.43 -4.71 33.84
C HIS A 26 1.84 -4.67 32.35
N ASP A 27 1.85 -5.83 31.69
CA ASP A 27 2.07 -5.96 30.25
C ASP A 27 0.79 -5.61 29.46
N ALA A 28 -0.41 -5.91 29.97
CA ALA A 28 -1.69 -5.58 29.33
C ALA A 28 -2.01 -4.08 29.36
N ASP A 29 -1.65 -3.37 30.42
CA ASP A 29 -1.71 -1.89 30.46
C ASP A 29 -0.66 -1.23 29.53
N SER A 30 0.29 -2.00 28.99
CA SER A 30 1.26 -1.53 28.00
C SER A 30 0.83 -1.75 26.54
N VAL A 31 -0.35 -2.34 26.30
CA VAL A 31 -0.91 -2.57 24.96
C VAL A 31 -2.17 -1.73 24.73
N SER A 32 -2.07 -0.41 24.89
CA SER A 32 -2.97 0.55 24.23
C SER A 32 -2.44 1.97 24.38
N THR A 33 -1.40 2.28 23.62
CA THR A 33 -1.14 3.55 22.93
C THR A 33 0.25 3.37 22.32
N ASP A 34 0.32 3.11 21.02
CA ASP A 34 1.58 3.25 20.28
C ASP A 34 1.98 4.72 20.31
N SER A 35 2.66 5.11 21.38
CA SER A 35 3.33 6.38 21.58
C SER A 35 4.83 6.19 21.73
N ASN A 36 5.36 5.04 21.29
CA ASN A 36 6.78 4.89 20.96
C ASN A 36 7.14 5.62 19.64
N LEU A 37 6.62 6.84 19.48
CA LEU A 37 7.40 7.90 18.88
C LEU A 37 8.66 7.98 19.73
N THR A 38 9.76 7.43 19.21
CA THR A 38 11.08 7.84 19.67
C THR A 38 11.02 9.35 19.80
N THR A 39 11.17 9.86 21.02
CA THR A 39 11.33 11.28 21.28
C THR A 39 12.62 11.66 20.59
N ASN A 40 12.54 11.95 19.29
CA ASN A 40 13.61 12.56 18.56
C ASN A 40 13.85 13.87 19.30
N SER A 41 14.96 13.90 20.04
CA SER A 41 15.45 15.10 20.69
C SER A 41 15.84 16.05 19.56
N TYR A 42 14.86 16.79 19.05
CA TYR A 42 15.11 17.96 18.26
C TYR A 42 15.93 18.87 19.18
N GLU A 43 17.22 19.02 18.88
CA GLU A 43 18.02 20.03 19.54
C GLU A 43 17.23 21.35 19.46
N THR A 44 17.05 22.01 20.61
CA THR A 44 16.45 23.34 20.70
C THR A 44 17.40 24.34 20.06
N SER A 45 17.57 24.25 18.75
CA SER A 45 18.36 25.17 17.96
C SER A 45 17.47 26.37 17.67
N TYR A 46 17.84 27.52 18.22
CA TYR A 46 17.15 28.78 17.97
C TYR A 46 17.29 29.18 16.50
N ALA A 47 16.20 29.65 15.90
CA ALA A 47 16.27 30.31 14.60
C ALA A 47 17.29 31.45 14.65
N SER A 48 18.38 31.35 13.88
CA SER A 48 19.34 32.45 13.73
C SER A 48 19.27 33.00 12.31
N GLY A 49 18.80 34.26 12.20
CA GLY A 49 18.88 35.02 10.95
C GLY A 49 17.55 35.66 10.53
N GLY A 50 17.53 36.99 10.48
CA GLY A 50 16.48 37.80 9.86
C GLY A 50 15.75 38.73 10.83
N GLU A 51 15.25 39.86 10.32
CA GLU A 51 14.44 40.82 11.08
C GLU A 51 13.08 40.22 11.53
N CYS A 52 12.65 39.08 10.98
CA CYS A 52 11.45 38.34 11.40
C CYS A 52 11.50 37.94 12.90
N VAL A 53 12.68 37.55 13.39
CA VAL A 53 12.86 37.14 14.79
C VAL A 53 12.79 38.29 15.79
N SER A 54 12.71 39.55 15.31
CA SER A 54 12.44 40.71 16.18
C SER A 54 11.01 40.71 16.73
N CYS A 55 10.06 40.19 15.96
CA CYS A 55 8.67 39.99 16.37
C CYS A 55 8.40 38.52 16.76
N HIS A 56 9.02 37.56 16.07
CA HIS A 56 8.93 36.11 16.33
C HIS A 56 10.12 35.62 17.14
N VAL A 57 10.19 36.05 18.40
CA VAL A 57 11.33 35.80 19.28
C VAL A 57 11.35 34.34 19.74
N GLN A 58 12.53 33.70 19.78
CA GLN A 58 12.76 32.38 20.41
C GLN A 58 12.00 31.18 19.81
N VAL A 59 11.71 31.19 18.51
CA VAL A 59 11.17 30.01 17.82
C VAL A 59 12.16 28.83 17.86
N THR A 60 11.71 27.69 18.37
CA THR A 60 12.45 26.40 18.44
C THR A 60 11.80 25.32 17.56
N GLY A 61 12.35 24.10 17.53
CA GLY A 61 11.71 22.92 16.89
C GLY A 61 12.05 22.71 15.41
N MET A 62 12.78 23.62 14.79
CA MET A 62 13.27 23.44 13.41
C MET A 62 14.32 22.34 13.31
N SER A 63 14.40 21.68 12.16
CA SER A 63 15.44 20.70 11.89
C SER A 63 16.82 21.34 11.75
N LYS A 64 17.86 20.58 12.13
CA LYS A 64 19.27 20.99 12.01
C LYS A 64 19.65 21.46 10.61
N SER A 65 19.06 20.85 9.58
CA SER A 65 19.33 21.19 8.17
C SER A 65 18.72 22.53 7.75
N HIS A 66 17.66 22.99 8.43
CA HIS A 66 16.90 24.17 8.03
C HIS A 66 17.01 25.34 9.01
N VAL A 67 17.63 25.18 10.18
CA VAL A 67 17.70 26.22 11.21
C VAL A 67 18.38 27.53 10.75
N ASN A 68 19.27 27.46 9.76
CA ASN A 68 20.10 28.60 9.30
C ASN A 68 19.67 29.20 7.96
N ILE A 69 18.55 28.76 7.36
CA ILE A 69 18.14 29.21 6.01
C ILE A 69 17.34 30.51 6.00
N GLY A 70 16.87 30.97 7.18
CA GLY A 70 16.03 32.16 7.35
C GLY A 70 14.56 31.95 6.97
N CYS A 71 13.64 32.59 7.70
CA CYS A 71 12.19 32.37 7.58
C CYS A 71 11.65 32.64 6.18
N THR A 72 12.15 33.70 5.53
CA THR A 72 11.67 34.15 4.21
C THR A 72 12.01 33.19 3.08
N SER A 73 12.99 32.29 3.27
CA SER A 73 13.34 31.28 2.26
C SER A 73 12.23 30.24 2.08
N CYS A 74 11.48 29.96 3.15
CA CYS A 74 10.31 29.07 3.10
C CYS A 74 9.02 29.87 3.03
N HIS A 75 8.83 30.84 3.93
CA HIS A 75 7.57 31.55 4.08
C HIS A 75 7.44 32.78 3.18
N MET A 76 8.48 33.16 2.42
CA MET A 76 8.47 34.39 1.62
C MET A 76 8.23 35.63 2.52
N GLY A 77 7.46 36.62 2.05
CA GLY A 77 7.24 37.89 2.77
C GLY A 77 8.42 38.87 2.66
N ASN A 78 8.29 40.00 3.36
CA ASN A 78 9.26 41.08 3.34
C ASN A 78 9.93 41.23 4.71
N ASN A 79 11.12 40.64 4.86
CA ASN A 79 11.87 40.77 6.11
C ASN A 79 12.39 42.19 6.39
N LYS A 80 12.31 43.16 5.48
CA LYS A 80 12.79 44.53 5.75
C LYS A 80 11.69 45.49 6.22
N ALA A 81 10.45 45.00 6.26
CA ALA A 81 9.30 45.79 6.66
C ALA A 81 9.24 45.99 8.17
N LYS A 82 8.65 47.11 8.59
CA LYS A 82 8.51 47.47 10.02
C LYS A 82 7.10 47.31 10.56
N THR A 83 6.12 47.07 9.69
CA THR A 83 4.73 46.81 10.06
C THR A 83 4.39 45.35 9.77
N ILE A 84 3.42 44.82 10.52
CA ILE A 84 2.96 43.43 10.38
C ILE A 84 2.39 43.21 8.97
N GLU A 85 1.63 44.18 8.46
CA GLU A 85 0.97 44.12 7.17
C GLU A 85 1.98 44.07 6.01
N GLU A 86 3.01 44.93 6.04
CA GLU A 86 4.03 44.96 5.00
C GLU A 86 4.97 43.74 5.08
N ALA A 87 5.27 43.25 6.29
CA ALA A 87 6.13 42.09 6.48
C ALA A 87 5.50 40.79 5.97
N HIS A 88 4.19 40.62 6.20
CA HIS A 88 3.45 39.43 5.77
C HIS A 88 2.85 39.55 4.36
N ALA A 89 3.02 40.68 3.67
CA ALA A 89 2.56 40.84 2.29
C ALA A 89 3.22 39.79 1.37
N GLY A 90 2.40 38.93 0.75
CA GLY A 90 2.87 37.86 -0.13
C GLY A 90 3.52 36.67 0.60
N MET A 91 3.34 36.56 1.92
CA MET A 91 3.82 35.42 2.71
C MET A 91 3.05 34.15 2.35
N VAL A 92 3.76 33.03 2.27
CA VAL A 92 3.22 31.69 2.15
C VAL A 92 3.16 31.06 3.53
N VAL A 93 1.95 30.90 4.06
CA VAL A 93 1.72 30.37 5.42
C VAL A 93 2.12 28.89 5.50
N ILE A 94 1.78 28.10 4.48
CA ILE A 94 2.07 26.67 4.39
C ILE A 94 2.95 26.44 3.15
N PRO A 95 4.28 26.57 3.28
CA PRO A 95 5.21 26.35 2.17
C PRO A 95 5.36 24.87 1.86
N GLY A 96 5.64 24.50 0.61
CA GLY A 96 5.84 23.11 0.21
C GLY A 96 4.64 22.42 -0.44
N ASN A 97 3.49 23.09 -0.49
CA ASN A 97 2.40 22.69 -1.39
C ASN A 97 2.87 22.71 -2.86
N VAL A 98 2.22 21.95 -3.74
CA VAL A 98 2.59 21.91 -5.17
C VAL A 98 2.54 23.30 -5.83
N SER A 99 1.60 24.16 -5.41
CA SER A 99 1.49 25.55 -5.88
C SER A 99 2.67 26.46 -5.48
N SER A 100 3.34 26.17 -4.36
CA SER A 100 4.35 27.05 -3.75
C SER A 100 5.75 26.45 -3.70
N MET A 101 5.89 25.13 -3.85
CA MET A 101 7.15 24.40 -3.64
C MET A 101 8.26 24.86 -4.58
N GLU A 102 7.97 25.27 -5.81
CA GLU A 102 9.01 25.76 -6.73
C GLU A 102 9.66 27.06 -6.24
N LYS A 103 8.87 27.97 -5.68
CA LYS A 103 9.34 29.26 -5.16
C LYS A 103 9.94 29.15 -3.75
N THR A 104 9.69 28.04 -3.06
CA THR A 104 10.12 27.78 -1.68
C THR A 104 11.18 26.68 -1.67
N CYS A 105 10.77 25.42 -1.55
CA CYS A 105 11.64 24.24 -1.53
C CYS A 105 12.59 24.14 -2.75
N GLY A 106 12.10 24.49 -3.94
CA GLY A 106 12.78 24.36 -5.23
C GLY A 106 13.98 25.29 -5.41
N THR A 107 14.10 26.32 -4.57
CA THR A 107 15.30 27.18 -4.55
C THR A 107 16.57 26.41 -4.15
N CYS A 108 16.41 25.32 -3.38
CA CYS A 108 17.50 24.41 -3.01
C CYS A 108 17.30 22.98 -3.52
N HIS A 109 16.05 22.53 -3.65
CA HIS A 109 15.68 21.15 -4.01
C HIS A 109 15.00 21.04 -5.38
N ALA A 110 15.56 21.71 -6.40
CA ALA A 110 14.97 21.80 -7.74
C ALA A 110 14.67 20.42 -8.37
N GLU A 111 15.59 19.46 -8.24
CA GLU A 111 15.41 18.09 -8.75
C GLU A 111 14.23 17.38 -8.05
N ALA A 112 14.12 17.47 -6.72
CA ALA A 112 13.01 16.87 -5.98
C ALA A 112 11.66 17.47 -6.37
N VAL A 113 11.62 18.79 -6.61
CA VAL A 113 10.40 19.48 -7.10
C VAL A 113 10.02 19.00 -8.50
N GLN A 114 10.98 18.76 -9.40
CA GLN A 114 10.71 18.21 -10.72
C GLN A 114 10.18 16.77 -10.63
N ASN A 115 10.82 15.94 -9.81
CA ASN A 115 10.46 14.54 -9.64
C ASN A 115 9.05 14.39 -9.04
N ILE A 116 8.75 15.11 -7.96
CA ILE A 116 7.46 14.96 -7.27
C ILE A 116 6.31 15.41 -8.16
N ARG A 117 6.51 16.42 -9.02
CA ARG A 117 5.49 16.85 -10.01
C ARG A 117 5.15 15.75 -11.02
N ALA A 118 6.13 14.94 -11.42
CA ALA A 118 5.92 13.85 -12.37
C ALA A 118 5.46 12.55 -11.70
N SER A 119 5.60 12.43 -10.37
CA SER A 119 5.32 11.20 -9.62
C SER A 119 3.87 10.71 -9.72
N MET A 120 3.67 9.41 -9.50
CA MET A 120 2.32 8.80 -9.50
C MET A 120 1.41 9.35 -8.40
N MET A 121 1.95 9.62 -7.20
CA MET A 121 1.15 10.19 -6.09
C MET A 121 0.72 11.65 -6.34
N THR A 122 1.44 12.34 -7.23
CA THR A 122 0.98 13.61 -7.79
C THR A 122 0.00 13.32 -8.94
N THR A 123 0.43 12.78 -10.06
CA THR A 123 -0.45 12.71 -11.24
C THR A 123 -1.76 11.90 -11.00
N ASN A 124 -1.75 10.88 -10.14
CA ASN A 124 -2.81 9.87 -10.02
C ASN A 124 -3.26 9.30 -11.37
N SER A 125 -2.31 9.23 -12.32
CA SER A 125 -2.54 8.95 -13.74
C SER A 125 -3.37 7.69 -13.97
N GLY A 126 -3.03 6.59 -13.30
CA GLY A 126 -3.72 5.30 -13.45
C GLY A 126 -5.17 5.34 -12.98
N ILE A 127 -5.47 6.03 -11.87
CA ILE A 127 -6.84 6.19 -11.35
C ILE A 127 -7.69 6.96 -12.35
N VAL A 128 -7.22 8.14 -12.79
CA VAL A 128 -7.93 8.98 -13.76
C VAL A 128 -8.12 8.24 -15.08
N SER A 129 -7.14 7.43 -15.46
CA SER A 129 -7.11 6.73 -16.73
C SER A 129 -8.05 5.54 -16.80
N VAL A 130 -8.09 4.72 -15.74
CA VAL A 130 -9.02 3.59 -15.64
C VAL A 130 -10.45 4.11 -15.50
N ASP A 131 -10.66 5.16 -14.69
CA ASP A 131 -11.98 5.74 -14.48
C ASP A 131 -12.60 6.27 -15.78
N LYS A 132 -11.91 7.18 -16.48
CA LYS A 132 -12.38 7.67 -17.79
C LYS A 132 -12.60 6.56 -18.81
N TYR A 133 -11.79 5.49 -18.77
CA TYR A 133 -11.95 4.35 -19.67
C TYR A 133 -13.26 3.61 -19.43
N ILE A 134 -13.62 3.42 -18.16
CA ILE A 134 -14.86 2.77 -17.75
C ILE A 134 -16.09 3.60 -18.11
N PHE A 135 -16.02 4.92 -17.92
CA PHE A 135 -17.08 5.84 -18.35
C PHE A 135 -17.19 5.99 -19.89
N GLY A 136 -16.35 5.30 -20.66
CA GLY A 136 -16.34 5.36 -22.13
C GLY A 136 -15.81 6.68 -22.70
N GLU A 137 -15.19 7.52 -21.87
CA GLU A 137 -14.66 8.83 -22.25
C GLU A 137 -13.27 8.75 -22.90
N ARG A 138 -12.68 7.55 -22.95
CA ARG A 138 -11.40 7.28 -23.60
C ARG A 138 -11.29 5.82 -24.05
N PRO A 139 -10.47 5.54 -25.08
CA PRO A 139 -10.42 4.20 -25.69
C PRO A 139 -9.55 3.17 -24.95
N SER A 140 -8.68 3.61 -24.03
CA SER A 140 -7.72 2.73 -23.34
C SER A 140 -7.44 3.19 -21.91
N PRO A 141 -7.24 2.28 -20.93
CA PRO A 141 -6.79 2.62 -19.58
C PRO A 141 -5.30 3.01 -19.51
N ASP A 142 -4.54 2.92 -20.61
CA ASP A 142 -3.07 3.08 -20.63
C ASP A 142 -2.58 4.43 -21.20
N ILE A 143 -3.45 5.43 -21.34
CA ILE A 143 -3.10 6.80 -21.77
C ILE A 143 -2.79 7.65 -20.52
N PRO A 144 -1.63 8.33 -20.42
CA PRO A 144 -1.32 9.17 -19.28
C PRO A 144 -2.38 10.24 -18.99
N ALA A 145 -2.62 10.51 -17.71
CA ALA A 145 -3.53 11.55 -17.24
C ALA A 145 -2.96 12.25 -15.99
N HIS A 146 -3.61 13.35 -15.59
CA HIS A 146 -3.21 14.09 -14.39
C HIS A 146 -4.44 14.61 -13.66
N MET A 147 -4.57 14.24 -12.39
CA MET A 147 -5.73 14.55 -11.55
C MET A 147 -5.99 16.06 -11.41
N ALA A 148 -4.96 16.89 -11.33
CA ALA A 148 -5.12 18.35 -11.32
C ALA A 148 -5.77 18.97 -12.58
N TYR A 149 -5.87 18.24 -13.70
CA TYR A 149 -6.39 18.77 -14.98
C TYR A 149 -7.71 18.13 -15.42
N ILE A 150 -8.38 17.38 -14.54
CA ILE A 150 -9.70 16.81 -14.84
C ILE A 150 -10.75 17.92 -15.01
N GLY A 151 -11.68 17.74 -15.94
CA GLY A 151 -12.75 18.68 -16.25
C GLY A 151 -13.99 18.43 -15.40
N HIS A 152 -15.17 18.45 -16.04
CA HIS A 152 -16.49 18.22 -15.43
C HIS A 152 -17.33 17.24 -16.27
N SER A 153 -16.68 16.28 -16.93
CA SER A 153 -17.38 15.15 -17.53
C SER A 153 -17.95 14.22 -16.45
N ALA A 154 -18.71 13.19 -16.83
CA ALA A 154 -19.27 12.23 -15.88
C ALA A 154 -18.16 11.54 -15.06
N ALA A 155 -17.11 11.09 -15.74
CA ALA A 155 -15.92 10.51 -15.11
C ALA A 155 -15.19 11.53 -14.22
N ASP A 156 -15.02 12.77 -14.69
CA ASP A 156 -14.32 13.79 -13.91
C ASP A 156 -15.08 14.16 -12.65
N GLU A 157 -16.40 14.29 -12.72
CA GLU A 157 -17.25 14.54 -11.55
C GLU A 157 -17.20 13.35 -10.56
N HIS A 158 -17.17 12.11 -11.07
CA HIS A 158 -17.00 10.92 -10.23
C HIS A 158 -15.66 10.99 -9.46
N LEU A 159 -14.57 11.31 -10.15
CA LEU A 159 -13.26 11.52 -9.53
C LEU A 159 -13.27 12.71 -8.54
N ARG A 160 -13.93 13.81 -8.88
CA ARG A 160 -14.08 15.00 -8.01
C ARG A 160 -14.89 14.69 -6.76
N ASN A 161 -15.93 13.87 -6.82
CA ASN A 161 -16.77 13.56 -5.66
C ASN A 161 -16.13 12.53 -4.71
N LEU A 162 -15.33 11.58 -5.24
CA LEU A 162 -14.94 10.40 -4.46
C LEU A 162 -13.43 10.22 -4.28
N CYS A 163 -12.62 10.62 -5.28
CA CYS A 163 -11.24 10.14 -5.42
C CYS A 163 -10.18 11.23 -5.33
N SER A 164 -10.48 12.46 -5.74
CA SER A 164 -9.47 13.50 -5.95
C SER A 164 -8.81 13.98 -4.65
N ARG A 165 -9.35 13.65 -3.46
CA ARG A 165 -8.81 14.02 -2.13
C ARG A 165 -7.39 13.50 -1.83
N CYS A 166 -6.94 12.40 -2.44
CA CYS A 166 -5.69 11.72 -2.04
C CYS A 166 -4.44 12.12 -2.84
N HIS A 167 -4.57 12.96 -3.88
CA HIS A 167 -3.44 13.42 -4.68
C HIS A 167 -2.56 14.41 -3.88
N LEU A 168 -1.22 14.26 -3.94
CA LEU A 168 -0.25 15.19 -3.30
C LEU A 168 -0.37 16.67 -3.67
N GLY A 169 -1.00 16.99 -4.80
CA GLY A 169 -1.23 18.32 -5.34
C GLY A 169 -2.49 18.96 -4.81
N ASN A 170 -3.28 18.25 -4.00
CA ASN A 170 -4.23 18.93 -3.15
C ASN A 170 -3.48 19.81 -2.16
N GLU A 171 -3.82 21.09 -2.18
CA GLU A 171 -3.20 22.07 -1.31
C GLU A 171 -3.52 21.76 0.15
N LYS A 172 -2.52 21.77 1.03
CA LYS A 172 -2.77 21.82 2.47
C LYS A 172 -3.12 23.27 2.83
N THR A 173 -4.33 23.48 3.33
CA THR A 173 -4.88 24.80 3.67
C THR A 173 -4.91 25.07 5.17
N GLU A 174 -4.68 24.04 5.98
CA GLU A 174 -4.73 24.09 7.43
C GLU A 174 -3.41 23.60 8.03
N THR A 175 -2.99 24.23 9.12
CA THR A 175 -1.79 23.82 9.88
C THR A 175 -2.14 22.68 10.84
N GLY A 176 -1.13 21.91 11.24
CA GLY A 176 -1.28 20.80 12.17
C GLY A 176 -0.43 19.60 11.79
N PRO A 177 -0.33 18.61 12.71
CA PRO A 177 0.41 17.38 12.49
C PRO A 177 -0.18 16.57 11.32
N VAL A 178 0.64 15.68 10.76
CA VAL A 178 0.17 14.66 9.82
C VAL A 178 -0.48 13.53 10.61
N ASP A 179 -1.72 13.20 10.25
CA ASP A 179 -2.58 12.21 10.91
C ASP A 179 -3.43 11.42 9.90
N GLN A 180 -4.31 10.56 10.41
CA GLN A 180 -5.16 9.69 9.60
C GLN A 180 -6.11 10.46 8.66
N LEU A 181 -6.33 11.76 8.88
CA LEU A 181 -7.20 12.63 8.07
C LEU A 181 -6.42 13.58 7.16
N SER A 182 -5.10 13.68 7.34
CA SER A 182 -4.20 14.50 6.55
C SER A 182 -4.05 13.98 5.13
N ARG A 183 -4.20 14.87 4.13
CA ARG A 183 -4.09 14.54 2.70
C ARG A 183 -3.44 15.69 1.95
N GLY A 184 -2.74 15.37 0.86
CA GLY A 184 -2.11 16.38 0.01
C GLY A 184 -0.96 17.10 0.71
N GLY A 185 -0.59 18.27 0.19
CA GLY A 185 0.39 19.16 0.82
C GLY A 185 1.78 19.13 0.20
N GLY A 186 1.97 18.48 -0.95
CA GLY A 186 3.26 18.35 -1.61
C GLY A 186 4.33 17.79 -0.67
N CYS A 187 5.40 18.56 -0.44
CA CYS A 187 6.49 18.18 0.45
C CYS A 187 6.03 17.95 1.90
N ASN A 188 5.02 18.70 2.37
CA ASN A 188 4.53 18.60 3.74
C ASN A 188 3.75 17.31 4.01
N ALA A 189 3.33 16.59 2.96
CA ALA A 189 2.65 15.32 3.13
C ALA A 189 3.54 14.28 3.85
N CYS A 190 4.86 14.38 3.65
CA CYS A 190 5.82 13.38 4.11
C CYS A 190 6.88 13.95 5.05
N HIS A 191 7.23 15.23 4.94
CA HIS A 191 8.37 15.81 5.67
C HIS A 191 7.98 16.61 6.91
N LEU A 192 6.69 16.86 7.14
CA LEU A 192 6.20 17.73 8.20
C LEU A 192 6.00 16.97 9.52
N ASN A 193 6.91 17.18 10.46
CA ASN A 193 6.91 16.51 11.76
C ASN A 193 6.65 17.49 12.90
N TYR A 194 5.79 17.09 13.84
CA TYR A 194 5.56 17.84 15.08
C TYR A 194 6.12 17.06 16.27
N THR A 195 6.75 17.77 17.19
CA THR A 195 7.06 17.22 18.52
C THR A 195 5.80 17.18 19.38
N THR A 196 5.80 16.41 20.46
CA THR A 196 4.70 16.41 21.44
C THR A 196 4.37 17.82 21.92
N ASP A 197 5.37 18.58 22.38
CA ASP A 197 5.20 19.97 22.79
C ASP A 197 4.70 20.87 21.64
N GLY A 198 5.14 20.59 20.41
CA GLY A 198 4.68 21.30 19.20
C GLY A 198 3.21 21.04 18.89
N ILE A 199 2.72 19.80 19.08
CA ILE A 199 1.30 19.44 18.95
C ILE A 199 0.48 20.16 20.02
N GLU A 200 0.96 20.20 21.26
CA GLU A 200 0.28 20.90 22.35
C GLU A 200 0.22 22.41 22.10
N ALA A 201 1.33 23.03 21.69
CA ALA A 201 1.40 24.45 21.35
C ALA A 201 0.50 24.80 20.16
N HIS A 202 0.48 23.96 19.11
CA HIS A 202 -0.41 24.13 17.97
C HIS A 202 -1.88 24.00 18.39
N SER A 203 -2.22 23.00 19.20
CA SER A 203 -3.58 22.81 19.71
C SER A 203 -4.05 23.97 20.57
N ALA A 204 -3.15 24.58 21.36
CA ALA A 204 -3.44 25.79 22.12
C ALA A 204 -3.72 26.98 21.19
N TYR A 205 -2.91 27.17 20.15
CA TYR A 205 -3.10 28.22 19.14
C TYR A 205 -4.42 28.08 18.37
N ILE A 206 -4.84 26.85 18.03
CA ILE A 206 -6.13 26.61 17.37
C ILE A 206 -7.32 26.99 18.29
N ARG A 207 -7.17 26.83 19.62
CA ARG A 207 -8.20 27.25 20.58
C ARG A 207 -8.21 28.76 20.84
N ASP A 208 -7.04 29.38 20.83
CA ASP A 208 -6.86 30.82 21.05
C ASP A 208 -5.68 31.35 20.21
N SER A 209 -6.00 32.08 19.16
CA SER A 209 -5.04 32.64 18.21
C SER A 209 -4.36 33.92 18.71
N SER A 210 -4.66 34.39 19.92
CA SER A 210 -4.02 35.57 20.50
C SER A 210 -2.53 35.38 20.81
N HIS A 211 -2.07 34.13 20.93
CA HIS A 211 -0.69 33.78 21.20
C HIS A 211 -0.15 32.83 20.13
N LEU A 212 0.92 33.22 19.45
CA LEU A 212 1.56 32.38 18.43
C LEU A 212 2.34 31.23 19.06
N PRO A 213 2.32 30.03 18.44
CA PRO A 213 3.12 28.91 18.89
C PRO A 213 4.60 29.22 18.75
N GLN A 214 5.38 28.94 19.79
CA GLN A 214 6.84 29.16 19.82
C GLN A 214 7.65 27.94 19.34
N ILE A 215 6.97 26.83 19.06
CA ILE A 215 7.56 25.59 18.57
C ILE A 215 7.12 25.41 17.12
N HIS A 216 8.09 25.57 16.22
CA HIS A 216 7.91 25.35 14.79
C HIS A 216 7.98 23.84 14.48
N PRO A 217 7.13 23.32 13.57
CA PRO A 217 7.25 21.95 13.12
C PRO A 217 8.56 21.70 12.36
N SER A 218 9.12 20.51 12.48
CA SER A 218 10.34 20.13 11.77
C SER A 218 10.04 19.72 10.32
N LEU A 219 10.93 20.10 9.40
CA LEU A 219 11.00 19.52 8.06
C LEU A 219 12.25 18.65 7.96
N ASP A 220 12.06 17.33 7.93
CA ASP A 220 13.16 16.38 8.01
C ASP A 220 12.84 15.04 7.31
N LEU A 221 13.74 14.06 7.47
CA LEU A 221 13.63 12.73 6.88
C LEU A 221 12.99 11.71 7.84
N ASN A 222 12.36 12.11 8.94
CA ASN A 222 11.66 11.22 9.85
C ASN A 222 10.24 10.94 9.34
N ILE A 223 10.12 10.07 8.33
CA ILE A 223 8.83 9.70 7.75
C ILE A 223 8.34 8.40 8.42
N THR A 224 7.16 8.43 9.01
CA THR A 224 6.48 7.28 9.66
C THR A 224 5.38 6.70 8.77
N ASN A 225 4.83 5.52 9.12
CA ASN A 225 3.67 4.95 8.41
C ASN A 225 2.47 5.90 8.38
N GLU A 226 2.29 6.74 9.40
CA GLU A 226 1.20 7.71 9.51
C GLU A 226 1.19 8.70 8.32
N HIS A 227 2.36 9.06 7.79
CA HIS A 227 2.48 9.93 6.62
C HIS A 227 1.94 9.28 5.34
N CYS A 228 2.01 7.95 5.24
CA CYS A 228 1.44 7.19 4.15
C CYS A 228 -0.04 6.87 4.41
N PHE A 229 -0.40 6.68 5.69
CA PHE A 229 -1.69 6.19 6.15
C PHE A 229 -2.85 7.01 5.62
N GLY A 230 -2.72 8.34 5.66
CA GLY A 230 -3.78 9.22 5.19
C GLY A 230 -4.27 8.82 3.79
N CYS A 231 -3.40 8.82 2.80
CA CYS A 231 -3.82 8.48 1.43
C CYS A 231 -4.02 6.97 1.20
N HIS A 232 -3.32 6.09 1.92
CA HIS A 232 -3.27 4.65 1.65
C HIS A 232 -4.14 3.78 2.60
N SER A 233 -5.21 4.34 3.19
CA SER A 233 -6.07 3.66 4.18
C SER A 233 -7.54 3.44 3.77
N ARG A 234 -7.92 3.61 2.50
CA ARG A 234 -9.31 3.47 2.01
C ARG A 234 -9.44 2.44 0.89
N SER A 235 -10.54 1.67 0.87
CA SER A 235 -10.92 0.78 -0.25
C SER A 235 -9.87 -0.28 -0.57
N GLY A 236 -9.33 -0.93 0.47
CA GLY A 236 -8.32 -1.99 0.29
C GLY A 236 -6.91 -1.52 -0.05
N ARG A 237 -6.60 -0.24 0.16
CA ARG A 237 -5.25 0.32 0.00
C ARG A 237 -4.27 -0.22 1.07
N ILE A 238 -2.98 -0.11 0.74
CA ILE A 238 -1.87 -0.88 1.32
C ILE A 238 -1.57 -0.65 2.80
N ALA A 239 -1.84 0.54 3.38
CA ALA A 239 -1.36 0.85 4.72
C ALA A 239 -2.03 -0.04 5.79
N THR A 240 -3.34 -0.22 5.68
CA THR A 240 -4.08 -1.04 6.65
C THR A 240 -3.79 -2.52 6.45
N ASN A 241 -3.59 -2.98 5.21
CA ASN A 241 -3.21 -4.37 4.95
C ASN A 241 -1.83 -4.72 5.54
N TYR A 242 -0.86 -3.81 5.41
CA TYR A 242 0.49 -3.97 5.96
C TYR A 242 0.47 -4.17 7.48
N GLU A 243 -0.39 -3.41 8.16
CA GLU A 243 -0.66 -3.51 9.61
C GLU A 243 -1.62 -4.67 9.96
N GLY A 244 -2.12 -5.41 8.98
CA GLY A 244 -2.97 -6.59 9.17
C GLY A 244 -4.48 -6.32 9.30
N TYR A 245 -4.96 -5.13 8.95
CA TYR A 245 -6.35 -4.70 9.11
C TYR A 245 -7.10 -4.60 7.77
N HIS A 246 -8.29 -5.19 7.72
CA HIS A 246 -9.21 -5.13 6.59
C HIS A 246 -10.46 -4.30 6.92
N GLU A 247 -10.86 -3.43 6.00
CA GLU A 247 -12.05 -2.57 6.14
C GLU A 247 -13.34 -3.41 6.20
N THR A 248 -14.31 -2.97 6.99
CA THR A 248 -15.61 -3.66 7.13
C THR A 248 -16.76 -2.71 6.84
N LEU A 249 -17.96 -3.27 6.63
CA LEU A 249 -19.21 -2.50 6.54
C LEU A 249 -19.85 -2.21 7.91
N LEU A 250 -19.15 -2.51 9.01
CA LEU A 250 -19.69 -2.28 10.35
C LEU A 250 -19.66 -0.79 10.70
N HIS A 251 -20.63 -0.36 11.50
CA HIS A 251 -20.63 0.96 12.13
C HIS A 251 -19.93 0.90 13.48
N LYS A 252 -19.23 1.96 13.90
CA LYS A 252 -18.51 1.99 15.18
C LYS A 252 -19.37 1.62 16.39
N ASP A 253 -20.64 2.01 16.38
CA ASP A 253 -21.59 1.74 17.47
C ASP A 253 -21.94 0.26 17.62
N SER A 254 -21.67 -0.56 16.59
CA SER A 254 -21.91 -2.01 16.62
C SER A 254 -20.83 -2.80 17.34
N LEU A 255 -19.71 -2.18 17.72
CA LEU A 255 -18.49 -2.87 18.17
C LEU A 255 -18.45 -3.28 19.65
N GLN A 256 -19.52 -3.11 20.43
CA GLN A 256 -19.51 -3.28 21.90
C GLN A 256 -18.77 -4.57 22.32
N SER A 257 -17.52 -4.43 22.79
CA SER A 257 -16.63 -5.50 23.27
C SER A 257 -16.10 -6.52 22.24
N MET A 258 -16.04 -6.17 20.95
CA MET A 258 -15.43 -7.05 19.94
C MET A 258 -13.91 -6.89 19.89
N GLU A 259 -13.17 -7.96 20.20
CA GLU A 259 -11.71 -8.01 20.03
C GLU A 259 -11.31 -8.09 18.55
N GLY A 260 -10.13 -7.59 18.22
CA GLY A 260 -9.58 -7.64 16.86
C GLY A 260 -10.20 -6.62 15.89
N TYR A 261 -10.83 -5.56 16.41
CA TYR A 261 -11.33 -4.45 15.61
C TYR A 261 -10.63 -3.14 15.94
N ARG A 262 -10.50 -2.27 14.93
CA ARG A 262 -9.94 -0.91 15.05
C ARG A 262 -10.91 0.09 14.43
N VAL A 263 -11.10 1.23 15.09
CA VAL A 263 -11.85 2.37 14.55
C VAL A 263 -10.87 3.46 14.16
N LEU A 264 -11.00 3.98 12.94
CA LEU A 264 -10.19 5.10 12.47
C LEU A 264 -10.79 6.46 12.87
N GLN A 265 -10.03 7.54 12.72
CA GLN A 265 -10.50 8.91 13.01
C GLN A 265 -11.69 9.35 12.15
N ASP A 266 -11.90 8.72 10.98
CA ASP A 266 -13.07 8.93 10.12
C ASP A 266 -14.21 7.93 10.39
N ASP A 267 -14.23 7.32 11.58
CA ASP A 267 -15.25 6.40 12.10
C ASP A 267 -15.34 5.04 11.38
N ARG A 268 -14.50 4.78 10.37
CA ARG A 268 -14.50 3.49 9.66
C ARG A 268 -13.97 2.37 10.55
N VAL A 269 -14.57 1.20 10.41
CA VAL A 269 -14.30 0.02 11.23
C VAL A 269 -13.49 -1.00 10.44
N PHE A 270 -12.39 -1.43 11.03
CA PHE A 270 -11.47 -2.42 10.47
C PHE A 270 -11.39 -3.64 11.37
N LYS A 271 -11.16 -4.81 10.76
CA LYS A 271 -10.96 -6.10 11.44
C LYS A 271 -9.55 -6.61 11.17
N TYR A 272 -8.89 -7.11 12.21
CA TYR A 272 -7.59 -7.76 12.10
C TYR A 272 -7.70 -9.12 11.38
N ILE A 273 -6.78 -9.37 10.45
CA ILE A 273 -6.65 -10.62 9.67
C ILE A 273 -5.28 -11.25 9.95
N ALA A 274 -4.21 -10.65 9.41
CA ALA A 274 -2.82 -11.03 9.62
C ALA A 274 -1.93 -9.93 9.01
N GLU A 275 -0.97 -9.43 9.77
CA GLU A 275 -0.04 -8.39 9.31
C GLU A 275 1.10 -8.94 8.44
N ASP A 276 1.75 -8.05 7.69
CA ASP A 276 2.94 -8.40 6.90
C ASP A 276 4.12 -8.79 7.80
N VAL A 277 4.87 -9.82 7.44
CA VAL A 277 6.03 -10.27 8.21
C VAL A 277 7.06 -9.15 8.42
N HIS A 278 7.25 -8.25 7.47
CA HIS A 278 8.16 -7.11 7.63
C HIS A 278 7.63 -6.13 8.68
N HIS A 279 6.31 -5.90 8.70
CA HIS A 279 5.65 -5.10 9.73
C HIS A 279 5.83 -5.71 11.12
N THR A 280 5.68 -7.05 11.27
CA THR A 280 5.92 -7.75 12.55
C THR A 280 7.35 -7.54 13.10
N LYS A 281 8.30 -7.13 12.23
CA LYS A 281 9.70 -6.86 12.58
C LYS A 281 9.97 -5.39 12.85
N GLY A 282 8.97 -4.52 12.76
CA GLY A 282 9.07 -3.08 12.99
C GLY A 282 9.59 -2.30 11.78
N LEU A 283 9.54 -2.87 10.58
CA LEU A 283 9.83 -2.14 9.34
C LEU A 283 8.62 -1.27 8.95
N ILE A 284 8.91 -0.10 8.40
CA ILE A 284 7.93 0.89 7.93
C ILE A 284 8.02 1.07 6.42
N CYS A 285 7.03 1.75 5.81
CA CYS A 285 6.93 1.88 4.34
C CYS A 285 8.23 2.33 3.68
N ILE A 286 8.89 3.35 4.26
CA ILE A 286 10.12 3.91 3.70
C ILE A 286 11.33 2.99 3.86
N ASP A 287 11.30 1.93 4.67
CA ASP A 287 12.45 1.02 4.79
C ASP A 287 12.71 0.24 3.51
N CYS A 288 11.64 -0.07 2.77
CA CYS A 288 11.69 -0.72 1.46
C CYS A 288 11.69 0.29 0.31
N HIS A 289 10.81 1.29 0.35
CA HIS A 289 10.69 2.25 -0.75
C HIS A 289 11.88 3.21 -0.82
N THR A 290 12.42 3.35 -2.03
CA THR A 290 13.55 4.24 -2.32
C THR A 290 13.09 5.68 -2.54
N TYR A 291 14.07 6.62 -2.65
CA TYR A 291 13.76 8.00 -3.00
C TYR A 291 13.01 8.09 -4.34
N SER A 292 13.44 7.36 -5.37
CA SER A 292 12.80 7.39 -6.70
C SER A 292 11.41 6.74 -6.69
N ASP A 293 11.15 5.76 -5.83
CA ASP A 293 9.81 5.16 -5.70
C ASP A 293 8.79 6.14 -5.13
N VAL A 294 9.20 6.95 -4.14
CA VAL A 294 8.30 7.87 -3.42
C VAL A 294 8.28 9.24 -4.07
N MET A 295 9.45 9.87 -4.25
CA MET A 295 9.56 11.22 -4.80
C MET A 295 9.47 11.25 -6.32
N GLY A 296 9.63 10.11 -6.99
CA GLY A 296 9.70 10.01 -8.44
C GLY A 296 11.13 10.13 -8.98
N ASP A 297 11.29 9.77 -10.26
CA ASP A 297 12.55 9.84 -11.01
C ASP A 297 12.52 10.88 -12.16
N GLY A 298 11.53 11.78 -12.11
CA GLY A 298 11.30 12.80 -13.14
C GLY A 298 10.50 12.31 -14.35
N LYS A 299 10.15 11.03 -14.41
CA LYS A 299 9.30 10.47 -15.47
C LYS A 299 7.85 10.36 -15.00
N THR A 300 6.93 10.52 -15.94
CA THR A 300 5.52 10.24 -15.73
C THR A 300 5.23 8.79 -16.05
N TYR A 301 4.47 8.14 -15.18
CA TYR A 301 3.99 6.77 -15.36
C TYR A 301 2.47 6.76 -15.50
N VAL A 302 1.94 5.70 -16.10
CA VAL A 302 0.48 5.48 -16.10
C VAL A 302 0.09 4.62 -14.90
N HIS A 303 0.88 3.58 -14.61
CA HIS A 303 0.57 2.60 -13.58
C HIS A 303 1.68 2.49 -12.55
N GLU A 304 1.33 2.17 -11.30
CA GLU A 304 2.24 2.21 -10.15
C GLU A 304 3.38 1.20 -10.27
N GLU A 305 3.10 0.01 -10.82
CA GLU A 305 4.08 -1.05 -11.02
C GLU A 305 5.23 -0.65 -11.97
N ASP A 306 5.01 0.37 -12.81
CA ASP A 306 6.04 0.93 -13.69
C ASP A 306 6.90 1.98 -12.99
N ALA A 307 6.32 2.70 -12.04
CA ALA A 307 7.02 3.69 -11.23
C ALA A 307 7.95 3.02 -10.21
N VAL A 308 7.46 2.00 -9.49
CA VAL A 308 8.21 1.30 -8.43
C VAL A 308 9.37 0.48 -9.00
N LYS A 309 10.54 0.58 -8.37
CA LYS A 309 11.80 -0.06 -8.75
C LYS A 309 12.19 -1.21 -7.84
N ILE A 310 11.93 -1.07 -6.54
CA ILE A 310 12.24 -2.11 -5.55
C ILE A 310 11.43 -3.39 -5.81
N SER A 311 12.10 -4.53 -5.70
CA SER A 311 11.53 -5.86 -5.79
C SER A 311 11.97 -6.73 -4.60
N CYS A 312 11.32 -7.89 -4.43
CA CYS A 312 11.65 -8.82 -3.35
C CYS A 312 13.10 -9.31 -3.48
N GLU A 313 13.52 -9.59 -4.71
CA GLU A 313 14.79 -10.20 -5.08
C GLU A 313 15.99 -9.27 -4.90
N ASP A 314 15.76 -7.95 -4.79
CA ASP A 314 16.82 -6.99 -4.49
C ASP A 314 17.36 -7.21 -3.06
N CYS A 315 16.47 -7.54 -2.12
CA CYS A 315 16.82 -7.86 -0.74
C CYS A 315 16.97 -9.38 -0.52
N HIS A 316 16.09 -10.20 -1.11
CA HIS A 316 16.06 -11.65 -0.98
C HIS A 316 16.59 -12.33 -2.25
N SER A 317 17.90 -12.19 -2.50
CA SER A 317 18.53 -12.75 -3.70
C SER A 317 18.81 -14.24 -3.60
N PHE A 318 18.61 -14.96 -4.70
CA PHE A 318 19.09 -16.34 -4.87
C PHE A 318 20.59 -16.41 -5.20
N ASN A 319 21.17 -15.31 -5.67
CA ASN A 319 22.58 -15.28 -6.02
C ASN A 319 23.42 -15.18 -4.74
N GLU A 320 24.54 -15.91 -4.71
CA GLU A 320 25.55 -15.73 -3.67
C GLU A 320 26.15 -14.33 -3.80
N GLU A 321 26.56 -13.91 -5.01
CA GLU A 321 27.08 -12.56 -5.25
C GLU A 321 25.97 -11.52 -5.35
N ARG A 322 26.07 -10.49 -4.51
CA ARG A 322 25.12 -9.38 -4.46
C ARG A 322 25.58 -8.23 -5.34
N ASN A 323 24.68 -7.73 -6.19
CA ASN A 323 24.93 -6.51 -6.94
C ASN A 323 25.01 -5.32 -5.98
N THR A 324 26.13 -4.61 -6.02
CA THR A 324 26.37 -3.46 -5.13
C THR A 324 26.93 -2.26 -5.87
N VAL A 325 26.76 -1.09 -5.26
CA VAL A 325 27.39 0.16 -5.68
C VAL A 325 28.17 0.77 -4.52
N ASN A 326 29.24 1.49 -4.81
CA ASN A 326 30.05 2.18 -3.81
C ASN A 326 29.52 3.60 -3.52
N VAL A 327 29.73 4.09 -2.30
CA VAL A 327 29.38 5.46 -1.86
C VAL A 327 29.95 6.54 -2.79
N ASP A 328 31.12 6.29 -3.39
CA ASP A 328 31.76 7.23 -4.31
C ASP A 328 31.03 7.37 -5.65
N SER A 329 30.12 6.43 -5.98
CA SER A 329 29.30 6.44 -7.20
C SER A 329 27.88 6.97 -6.97
N LEU A 330 27.52 7.35 -5.74
CA LEU A 330 26.20 7.91 -5.45
C LEU A 330 26.00 9.27 -6.12
N LYS A 331 24.79 9.49 -6.64
CA LYS A 331 24.35 10.80 -7.13
C LYS A 331 24.23 11.79 -5.97
N PHE A 332 24.17 13.07 -6.29
CA PHE A 332 24.11 14.14 -5.29
C PHE A 332 23.00 13.96 -4.26
N ILE A 333 21.77 13.64 -4.71
CA ILE A 333 20.62 13.46 -3.81
C ILE A 333 20.80 12.25 -2.88
N ASP A 334 21.23 11.12 -3.42
CA ASP A 334 21.48 9.89 -2.66
C ASP A 334 22.58 10.10 -1.62
N LYS A 335 23.67 10.77 -2.01
CA LYS A 335 24.77 11.13 -1.11
C LYS A 335 24.32 12.08 -0.01
N SER A 336 23.41 13.00 -0.31
CA SER A 336 22.83 13.92 0.68
C SER A 336 21.98 13.17 1.70
N ILE A 337 21.11 12.26 1.24
CA ILE A 337 20.29 11.41 2.12
C ILE A 337 21.19 10.51 2.98
N TYR A 338 22.20 9.87 2.39
CA TYR A 338 23.18 9.04 3.08
C TYR A 338 23.85 9.81 4.24
N ASN A 339 24.32 11.03 3.98
CA ASN A 339 24.96 11.87 4.99
C ASN A 339 23.98 12.31 6.08
N LEU A 340 22.76 12.73 5.70
CA LEU A 340 21.73 13.16 6.65
C LEU A 340 21.27 12.03 7.57
N ARG A 341 21.27 10.79 7.08
CA ARG A 341 20.98 9.59 7.86
C ARG A 341 22.15 9.12 8.72
N GLY A 342 23.34 9.70 8.57
CA GLY A 342 24.52 9.35 9.36
C GLY A 342 25.05 7.95 9.10
N TYR A 343 24.82 7.41 7.90
CA TYR A 343 25.33 6.09 7.53
C TYR A 343 26.87 6.09 7.38
N SER A 344 27.48 4.94 7.61
CA SER A 344 28.94 4.75 7.59
C SER A 344 29.42 3.66 6.64
N HIS A 345 28.51 2.78 6.17
CA HIS A 345 28.83 1.74 5.22
C HIS A 345 29.13 2.30 3.83
N ARG A 346 30.04 1.63 3.11
CA ARG A 346 30.53 2.10 1.81
C ARG A 346 29.91 1.41 0.60
N GLN A 347 29.23 0.28 0.82
CA GLN A 347 28.62 -0.54 -0.24
C GLN A 347 27.14 -0.73 0.06
N PHE A 348 26.32 -0.58 -0.97
CA PHE A 348 24.87 -0.68 -0.91
C PHE A 348 24.40 -1.69 -1.94
N LEU A 349 23.34 -2.45 -1.63
CA LEU A 349 22.62 -3.20 -2.66
C LEU A 349 22.00 -2.22 -3.67
N ILE A 350 21.77 -2.71 -4.89
CA ILE A 350 21.08 -1.97 -5.94
C ILE A 350 19.87 -2.72 -6.45
N THR A 351 18.86 -1.99 -6.93
CA THR A 351 17.70 -2.58 -7.59
C THR A 351 18.09 -3.24 -8.91
N GLN A 352 17.48 -4.37 -9.23
CA GLN A 352 17.69 -5.04 -10.52
C GLN A 352 17.08 -4.25 -11.69
N LYS A 353 15.97 -3.56 -11.45
CA LYS A 353 15.20 -2.86 -12.51
C LYS A 353 15.96 -1.69 -13.13
N ASP A 354 16.71 -0.94 -12.32
CA ASP A 354 17.39 0.28 -12.79
C ASP A 354 18.70 0.65 -12.06
N ALA A 355 19.24 -0.26 -11.26
CA ALA A 355 20.48 -0.05 -10.50
C ALA A 355 20.42 1.12 -9.50
N SER A 356 19.23 1.47 -8.99
CA SER A 356 19.06 2.45 -7.93
C SER A 356 19.63 1.94 -6.59
N PRO A 357 20.36 2.76 -5.82
CA PRO A 357 20.94 2.33 -4.56
C PRO A 357 19.90 2.18 -3.44
N LEU A 358 19.97 1.06 -2.72
CA LEU A 358 19.23 0.84 -1.48
C LEU A 358 20.07 1.34 -0.30
N LEU A 359 20.00 2.65 -0.03
CA LEU A 359 20.93 3.34 0.88
C LEU A 359 20.98 2.79 2.31
N ASN A 360 19.92 2.17 2.78
CA ASN A 360 19.86 1.53 4.10
C ASN A 360 20.32 0.06 4.09
N THR A 361 20.97 -0.41 3.04
CA THR A 361 21.50 -1.78 2.94
C THR A 361 23.01 -1.78 2.88
N PHE A 362 23.62 -2.88 3.33
CA PHE A 362 25.07 -3.07 3.32
C PHE A 362 25.45 -4.55 3.34
N VAL A 363 26.69 -4.84 2.94
CA VAL A 363 27.24 -6.21 2.89
C VAL A 363 28.42 -6.31 3.85
N LYS A 364 28.44 -7.35 4.71
CA LYS A 364 29.54 -7.65 5.64
C LYS A 364 30.59 -8.55 4.95
N GLU A 365 31.76 -8.74 5.60
CA GLU A 365 32.91 -9.49 5.04
C GLU A 365 32.59 -10.93 4.62
N ASP A 366 31.56 -11.54 5.21
CA ASP A 366 31.08 -12.89 4.87
C ASP A 366 30.05 -12.91 3.73
N ASN A 367 29.94 -11.80 2.98
CA ASN A 367 28.97 -11.58 1.90
C ASN A 367 27.50 -11.66 2.36
N LYS A 368 27.24 -11.59 3.67
CA LYS A 368 25.86 -11.45 4.18
C LYS A 368 25.41 -10.02 4.06
N ALA A 369 24.25 -9.85 3.45
CA ALA A 369 23.60 -8.56 3.32
C ALA A 369 22.68 -8.28 4.52
N PHE A 370 22.63 -7.02 4.90
CA PHE A 370 21.81 -6.50 5.99
C PHE A 370 21.10 -5.23 5.51
N MET A 371 19.99 -4.89 6.17
CA MET A 371 19.38 -3.57 6.09
C MET A 371 19.28 -2.93 7.48
N ILE A 372 19.30 -1.61 7.53
CA ILE A 372 19.08 -0.80 8.72
C ILE A 372 17.67 -0.22 8.62
N GLY A 373 16.85 -0.39 9.65
CA GLY A 373 15.57 0.31 9.75
C GLY A 373 15.79 1.82 9.86
N LYS A 374 15.20 2.59 8.94
CA LYS A 374 15.40 4.04 8.81
C LYS A 374 14.81 4.81 9.99
N SER A 375 13.82 4.25 10.69
CA SER A 375 13.19 4.85 11.87
C SER A 375 13.80 4.37 13.20
N ASN A 376 14.20 3.10 13.28
CA ASN A 376 14.57 2.45 14.54
C ASN A 376 16.07 2.09 14.66
N GLY A 377 16.84 2.18 13.56
CA GLY A 377 18.27 1.86 13.53
C GLY A 377 18.61 0.38 13.69
N ILE A 378 17.62 -0.52 13.72
CA ILE A 378 17.83 -1.96 13.91
C ILE A 378 18.42 -2.56 12.63
N GLU A 379 19.43 -3.41 12.79
CA GLU A 379 19.99 -4.22 11.69
C GLU A 379 19.18 -5.50 11.48
N TYR A 380 18.73 -5.73 10.25
CA TYR A 380 17.98 -6.92 9.85
C TYR A 380 18.78 -7.73 8.82
N PRO A 381 18.93 -9.05 9.00
CA PRO A 381 19.58 -9.91 8.01
C PRO A 381 18.69 -10.10 6.77
N LEU A 382 19.28 -9.92 5.59
CA LEU A 382 18.62 -10.11 4.31
C LEU A 382 18.83 -11.54 3.81
N ASN A 383 18.07 -12.46 4.41
CA ASN A 383 18.19 -13.90 4.16
C ASN A 383 17.89 -14.26 2.71
N GLN A 384 18.65 -15.23 2.17
CA GLN A 384 18.35 -15.82 0.88
C GLN A 384 17.04 -16.63 0.95
N PRO A 385 16.26 -16.69 -0.14
CA PRO A 385 15.11 -17.58 -0.21
C PRO A 385 15.51 -19.05 -0.06
N ALA A 386 14.59 -19.88 0.44
CA ALA A 386 14.83 -21.31 0.56
C ALA A 386 14.96 -21.98 -0.83
N SER A 387 15.60 -23.16 -0.88
CA SER A 387 15.78 -23.90 -2.15
C SER A 387 14.48 -24.30 -2.84
N VAL A 388 13.38 -24.48 -2.09
CA VAL A 388 12.05 -24.75 -2.64
C VAL A 388 11.47 -23.53 -3.39
N CYS A 389 12.03 -22.34 -3.19
CA CYS A 389 11.59 -21.09 -3.80
C CYS A 389 12.25 -20.82 -5.16
N THR A 390 13.02 -21.76 -5.74
CA THR A 390 13.85 -21.53 -6.96
C THR A 390 13.08 -21.05 -8.19
N ARG A 391 11.73 -21.14 -8.21
CA ARG A 391 10.88 -20.79 -9.36
C ARG A 391 11.38 -21.45 -10.64
N GLU A 392 11.53 -22.77 -10.59
CA GLU A 392 11.93 -23.56 -11.76
C GLU A 392 10.71 -24.22 -12.42
N PHE A 393 10.89 -24.69 -13.65
CA PHE A 393 9.91 -25.46 -14.41
C PHE A 393 8.49 -24.85 -14.43
N GLY A 394 7.53 -25.48 -13.75
CA GLY A 394 6.13 -25.08 -13.73
C GLY A 394 5.85 -23.79 -12.96
N HIS A 395 6.80 -23.33 -12.13
CA HIS A 395 6.65 -22.17 -11.26
C HIS A 395 7.51 -20.96 -11.67
N LYS A 396 8.20 -21.04 -12.81
CA LYS A 396 9.14 -20.01 -13.26
C LYS A 396 8.52 -18.63 -13.50
N ASP A 397 7.24 -18.60 -13.86
CA ASP A 397 6.54 -17.36 -14.14
C ASP A 397 5.90 -16.76 -12.87
N LEU A 398 5.96 -17.41 -11.70
CA LEU A 398 5.36 -16.88 -10.47
C LEU A 398 6.19 -15.73 -9.90
N THR A 399 5.51 -14.67 -9.48
CA THR A 399 6.13 -13.64 -8.64
C THR A 399 6.14 -14.05 -7.17
N CYS A 400 7.05 -13.46 -6.40
CA CYS A 400 7.15 -13.71 -4.96
C CYS A 400 5.82 -13.43 -4.24
N SER A 401 5.11 -12.36 -4.62
CA SER A 401 3.83 -11.98 -4.03
C SER A 401 2.72 -13.00 -4.33
N SER A 402 2.72 -13.66 -5.49
CA SER A 402 1.77 -14.74 -5.81
C SER A 402 1.88 -15.92 -4.84
N CYS A 403 3.08 -16.19 -4.34
CA CYS A 403 3.33 -17.24 -3.35
C CYS A 403 3.14 -16.72 -1.92
N HIS A 404 3.67 -15.55 -1.59
CA HIS A 404 3.85 -15.11 -0.20
C HIS A 404 2.77 -14.15 0.32
N SER A 405 1.86 -13.65 -0.52
CA SER A 405 0.73 -12.84 -0.01
C SER A 405 -0.29 -13.74 0.68
N SER A 406 -0.48 -13.53 1.97
CA SER A 406 -1.38 -14.37 2.78
C SER A 406 -2.86 -14.08 2.51
N TRP A 407 -3.20 -12.82 2.25
CA TRP A 407 -4.56 -12.40 1.89
C TRP A 407 -4.55 -11.07 1.12
N ALA A 408 -5.66 -10.73 0.47
CA ALA A 408 -5.89 -9.40 -0.06
C ALA A 408 -7.35 -8.98 0.18
N PRO A 409 -7.62 -7.67 0.26
CA PRO A 409 -8.97 -7.15 0.26
C PRO A 409 -9.64 -7.42 -1.09
N GLN A 410 -10.91 -7.76 -1.04
CA GLN A 410 -11.76 -8.04 -2.19
C GLN A 410 -13.10 -7.35 -1.96
N CYS A 411 -13.50 -6.47 -2.87
CA CYS A 411 -14.80 -5.81 -2.84
C CYS A 411 -15.64 -6.36 -3.98
N ILE A 412 -16.73 -7.05 -3.65
CA ILE A 412 -17.57 -7.71 -4.65
C ILE A 412 -18.92 -7.01 -4.76
N GLY A 413 -19.22 -6.50 -5.95
CA GLY A 413 -20.40 -5.71 -6.19
C GLY A 413 -20.26 -4.27 -5.68
N CYS A 414 -20.46 -3.32 -6.59
CA CYS A 414 -20.75 -1.94 -6.25
C CYS A 414 -21.85 -1.45 -7.20
N HIS A 415 -22.65 -0.50 -6.76
CA HIS A 415 -23.53 0.26 -7.66
C HIS A 415 -23.17 1.73 -7.50
N VAL A 416 -22.95 2.40 -8.63
CA VAL A 416 -22.63 3.82 -8.67
C VAL A 416 -23.69 4.52 -9.51
N ASP A 417 -24.44 5.42 -8.89
CA ASP A 417 -25.43 6.26 -9.56
C ASP A 417 -25.18 7.75 -9.27
N TYR A 418 -25.80 8.60 -10.09
CA TYR A 418 -25.73 10.04 -9.91
C TYR A 418 -27.04 10.58 -9.35
N ASP A 419 -27.00 11.22 -8.18
CA ASP A 419 -28.14 11.93 -7.62
C ASP A 419 -27.98 13.43 -7.91
N PRO A 420 -28.82 14.05 -8.77
CA PRO A 420 -28.75 15.47 -9.09
C PRO A 420 -29.20 16.39 -7.94
N ASP A 421 -29.89 15.86 -6.93
CA ASP A 421 -30.38 16.60 -5.77
C ASP A 421 -29.53 16.41 -4.51
N ALA A 422 -28.58 15.47 -4.54
CA ALA A 422 -27.62 15.29 -3.46
C ALA A 422 -26.75 16.54 -3.23
N ASN A 423 -26.41 16.78 -1.96
CA ASN A 423 -25.40 17.77 -1.60
C ASN A 423 -24.01 17.13 -1.78
N GLY A 424 -23.38 17.41 -2.91
CA GLY A 424 -22.04 16.93 -3.23
C GLY A 424 -20.94 17.83 -2.69
N TYR A 425 -19.72 17.34 -2.76
CA TYR A 425 -18.51 18.12 -2.47
C TYR A 425 -17.47 17.84 -3.54
N ASP A 426 -17.02 18.88 -4.23
CA ASP A 426 -15.90 18.79 -5.16
C ASP A 426 -14.61 18.75 -4.34
N LEU A 427 -13.97 17.57 -4.29
CA LEU A 427 -12.76 17.35 -3.51
C LEU A 427 -11.51 17.99 -4.13
N LEU A 428 -11.55 18.36 -5.42
CA LEU A 428 -10.44 19.04 -6.09
C LEU A 428 -10.51 20.55 -5.86
N ASP A 429 -11.67 21.14 -6.09
CA ASP A 429 -11.91 22.59 -5.88
C ASP A 429 -12.23 22.94 -4.41
N LYS A 430 -12.51 21.93 -3.58
CA LYS A 430 -12.88 22.06 -2.16
C LYS A 430 -14.09 22.95 -1.91
N LYS A 431 -15.19 22.67 -2.61
CA LYS A 431 -16.44 23.44 -2.48
C LYS A 431 -17.64 22.52 -2.50
N TYR A 432 -18.68 22.90 -1.76
CA TYR A 432 -19.98 22.24 -1.87
C TYR A 432 -20.60 22.51 -3.24
N ILE A 433 -21.18 21.47 -3.82
CA ILE A 433 -21.86 21.50 -5.12
C ILE A 433 -23.23 20.82 -5.01
N LYS A 434 -24.09 21.08 -5.99
CA LYS A 434 -25.34 20.33 -6.14
C LYS A 434 -25.12 19.19 -7.13
N GLY A 435 -25.58 18.00 -6.78
CA GLY A 435 -25.36 16.77 -7.52
C GLY A 435 -24.13 16.02 -7.03
N SER A 436 -24.23 14.70 -6.91
CA SER A 436 -23.12 13.84 -6.52
C SER A 436 -23.27 12.43 -7.07
N TRP A 437 -22.13 11.82 -7.41
CA TRP A 437 -22.05 10.36 -7.49
C TRP A 437 -22.17 9.73 -6.11
N ILE A 438 -22.95 8.65 -6.01
CA ILE A 438 -23.16 7.88 -4.78
C ILE A 438 -22.70 6.44 -5.04
N GLU A 439 -21.89 5.91 -4.12
CA GLU A 439 -21.43 4.52 -4.16
C GLU A 439 -22.20 3.68 -3.16
N TYR A 440 -22.79 2.58 -3.63
CA TYR A 440 -23.36 1.53 -2.79
C TYR A 440 -22.45 0.32 -2.83
N ALA A 441 -21.78 0.06 -1.70
CA ALA A 441 -20.89 -1.09 -1.57
C ALA A 441 -21.66 -2.40 -1.39
N GLY A 442 -21.18 -3.45 -2.08
CA GLY A 442 -21.53 -4.84 -1.82
C GLY A 442 -20.68 -5.42 -0.69
N GLU A 443 -20.30 -6.70 -0.79
CA GLU A 443 -19.62 -7.40 0.29
C GLU A 443 -18.10 -7.10 0.29
N PHE A 444 -17.54 -6.87 1.48
CA PHE A 444 -16.10 -6.76 1.71
C PHE A 444 -15.56 -8.09 2.24
N LEU A 445 -14.57 -8.64 1.54
CA LEU A 445 -13.95 -9.92 1.82
C LEU A 445 -12.44 -9.75 1.97
N ALA A 446 -11.85 -10.59 2.82
CA ALA A 446 -10.41 -10.76 2.94
C ALA A 446 -10.08 -12.25 2.81
N GLY A 447 -9.20 -12.58 1.87
CA GLY A 447 -8.82 -13.97 1.63
C GLY A 447 -7.68 -14.13 0.65
N PRO A 448 -7.28 -15.38 0.36
CA PRO A 448 -6.22 -15.67 -0.59
C PRO A 448 -6.49 -15.06 -1.96
N THR A 449 -5.43 -14.59 -2.63
CA THR A 449 -5.54 -13.86 -3.88
C THR A 449 -5.99 -14.72 -5.06
N THR A 450 -6.74 -14.12 -5.99
CA THR A 450 -6.84 -14.64 -7.35
C THR A 450 -5.49 -14.45 -8.03
N LEU A 451 -5.14 -15.31 -9.01
CA LEU A 451 -3.92 -15.16 -9.78
C LEU A 451 -4.24 -14.81 -11.23
N GLY A 452 -3.42 -13.96 -11.83
CA GLY A 452 -3.55 -13.52 -13.22
C GLY A 452 -2.21 -13.49 -13.94
N VAL A 453 -2.26 -13.47 -15.27
CA VAL A 453 -1.08 -13.45 -16.14
C VAL A 453 -0.86 -12.05 -16.66
N SER A 454 0.33 -11.51 -16.42
CA SER A 454 0.86 -10.31 -17.04
C SER A 454 1.75 -10.71 -18.21
N GLU A 455 1.51 -10.13 -19.38
CA GLU A 455 2.32 -10.30 -20.59
C GLU A 455 2.80 -8.93 -21.06
N LYS A 456 3.99 -8.52 -20.61
CA LYS A 456 4.57 -7.21 -20.89
C LYS A 456 5.95 -7.37 -21.51
N ASN A 457 6.21 -6.67 -22.61
CA ASN A 457 7.50 -6.69 -23.31
C ASN A 457 8.02 -8.11 -23.67
N GLY A 458 7.13 -9.07 -23.87
CA GLY A 458 7.49 -10.47 -24.14
C GLY A 458 7.83 -11.30 -22.89
N GLU A 459 7.79 -10.71 -21.71
CA GLU A 459 7.91 -11.39 -20.43
C GLU A 459 6.53 -11.79 -19.93
N ARG A 460 6.44 -13.00 -19.37
CA ARG A 460 5.23 -13.58 -18.81
C ARG A 460 5.41 -13.76 -17.31
N GLU A 461 4.54 -13.16 -16.52
CA GLU A 461 4.55 -13.28 -15.07
C GLU A 461 3.16 -13.57 -14.54
N VAL A 462 3.07 -14.31 -13.44
CA VAL A 462 1.84 -14.62 -12.72
C VAL A 462 1.84 -13.81 -11.44
N HIS A 463 0.89 -12.88 -11.34
CA HIS A 463 0.73 -11.93 -10.25
C HIS A 463 -0.54 -12.20 -9.46
N SER A 464 -0.56 -11.72 -8.22
CA SER A 464 -1.81 -11.60 -7.47
C SER A 464 -2.74 -10.61 -8.17
N ALA A 465 -4.02 -10.94 -8.18
CA ALA A 465 -5.11 -10.16 -8.72
C ALA A 465 -6.19 -9.97 -7.65
N ILE A 466 -6.78 -8.78 -7.62
CA ILE A 466 -7.97 -8.48 -6.81
C ILE A 466 -9.10 -7.98 -7.70
N PRO A 467 -10.37 -8.16 -7.28
CA PRO A 467 -11.48 -7.42 -7.88
C PRO A 467 -11.18 -5.93 -7.77
N GLY A 468 -10.91 -5.28 -8.91
CA GLY A 468 -10.70 -3.83 -8.94
C GLY A 468 -12.03 -3.11 -9.01
N MET A 469 -12.89 -3.55 -9.93
CA MET A 469 -14.22 -3.01 -10.18
C MET A 469 -15.15 -4.14 -10.60
N ILE A 470 -16.10 -4.53 -9.76
CA ILE A 470 -17.24 -5.36 -10.16
C ILE A 470 -18.47 -4.53 -9.86
N PHE A 471 -18.92 -3.73 -10.82
CA PHE A 471 -19.93 -2.73 -10.53
C PHE A 471 -20.84 -2.39 -11.70
N THR A 472 -22.01 -1.87 -11.34
CA THR A 472 -22.93 -1.23 -12.26
C THR A 472 -22.72 0.28 -12.17
N LEU A 473 -22.57 0.94 -13.32
CA LEU A 473 -22.52 2.38 -13.46
C LEU A 473 -23.84 2.85 -14.07
N ASP A 474 -24.61 3.64 -13.33
CA ASP A 474 -25.85 4.26 -13.80
C ASP A 474 -25.64 5.76 -14.02
N GLN A 475 -25.54 6.18 -15.28
CA GLN A 475 -25.34 7.56 -15.67
C GLN A 475 -26.64 8.26 -16.08
N THR A 476 -27.78 7.58 -15.99
CA THR A 476 -29.05 8.05 -16.60
C THR A 476 -29.54 9.39 -16.04
N ALA A 477 -29.23 9.68 -14.78
CA ALA A 477 -29.57 10.93 -14.11
C ALA A 477 -28.50 12.02 -14.29
N PHE A 478 -27.33 11.71 -14.87
CA PHE A 478 -26.28 12.69 -15.10
C PHE A 478 -26.60 13.59 -16.32
N PRO A 479 -26.41 14.92 -16.24
CA PRO A 479 -26.74 15.83 -17.33
C PRO A 479 -26.06 15.46 -18.66
N GLY A 480 -26.86 15.36 -19.72
CA GLY A 480 -26.38 15.06 -21.08
C GLY A 480 -26.24 13.57 -21.41
N LYS A 481 -26.56 12.67 -20.47
CA LYS A 481 -26.57 11.22 -20.68
C LYS A 481 -27.95 10.73 -21.11
N MET A 482 -27.99 9.53 -21.71
CA MET A 482 -29.23 8.93 -22.19
C MET A 482 -29.95 8.16 -21.07
N LEU A 483 -31.27 8.00 -21.20
CA LEU A 483 -32.11 7.28 -20.22
C LEU A 483 -31.80 5.78 -20.08
N ASN A 484 -30.92 5.23 -20.92
CA ASN A 484 -30.46 3.85 -20.89
C ASN A 484 -28.93 3.75 -20.73
N ASP A 485 -28.27 4.81 -20.25
CA ASP A 485 -26.83 4.88 -20.05
C ASP A 485 -26.41 4.21 -18.73
N THR A 486 -26.76 2.93 -18.63
CA THR A 486 -26.36 2.04 -17.53
C THR A 486 -25.44 0.96 -18.10
N SER A 487 -24.30 0.75 -17.48
CA SER A 487 -23.30 -0.25 -17.90
C SER A 487 -22.83 -1.11 -16.74
N PHE A 488 -22.39 -2.34 -17.03
CA PHE A 488 -21.80 -3.24 -16.06
C PHE A 488 -20.33 -3.49 -16.41
N HIS A 489 -19.46 -3.43 -15.41
CA HIS A 489 -18.03 -3.58 -15.58
C HIS A 489 -17.48 -4.58 -14.55
N ARG A 490 -16.67 -5.52 -15.06
CA ARG A 490 -15.92 -6.49 -14.27
C ARG A 490 -14.45 -6.42 -14.64
N LEU A 491 -13.68 -5.65 -13.88
CA LEU A 491 -12.24 -5.50 -14.03
C LEU A 491 -11.51 -5.99 -12.78
N PHE A 492 -10.50 -6.83 -12.99
CA PHE A 492 -9.52 -7.16 -11.96
C PHE A 492 -8.26 -6.30 -12.14
N ALA A 493 -7.53 -6.08 -11.06
CA ALA A 493 -6.28 -5.36 -11.08
C ALA A 493 -5.14 -6.24 -10.57
N PRO A 494 -3.94 -6.16 -11.16
CA PRO A 494 -2.75 -6.70 -10.52
C PRO A 494 -2.55 -5.98 -9.19
N ALA A 495 -2.13 -6.71 -8.15
CA ALA A 495 -1.99 -6.15 -6.82
C ALA A 495 -0.74 -6.69 -6.11
N ALA A 496 -0.09 -5.81 -5.37
CA ALA A 496 0.85 -6.16 -4.30
C ALA A 496 0.14 -5.94 -2.96
N PRO A 497 -0.45 -6.98 -2.33
CA PRO A 497 -1.35 -6.79 -1.18
C PRO A 497 -0.68 -6.24 0.07
N HIS A 498 0.65 -6.33 0.18
CA HIS A 498 1.43 -5.99 1.38
C HIS A 498 0.98 -6.81 2.61
N THR A 499 0.80 -8.11 2.43
CA THR A 499 0.41 -9.09 3.47
C THR A 499 1.35 -10.29 3.46
N THR A 500 2.64 -10.02 3.20
CA THR A 500 3.69 -11.02 2.99
C THR A 500 3.82 -11.92 4.21
N ALA A 501 3.85 -13.23 4.01
CA ALA A 501 4.03 -14.22 5.07
C ALA A 501 5.35 -15.00 4.90
N THR A 502 5.85 -15.51 6.03
CA THR A 502 7.07 -16.35 6.07
C THR A 502 6.93 -17.62 5.24
N LYS A 503 5.72 -18.17 5.15
CA LYS A 503 5.40 -19.36 4.36
C LYS A 503 4.56 -18.95 3.16
N GLY A 504 4.94 -19.46 1.98
CA GLY A 504 4.12 -19.35 0.79
C GLY A 504 2.83 -20.17 0.90
N ARG A 505 1.87 -19.89 0.02
CA ARG A 505 0.63 -20.64 -0.13
C ARG A 505 0.92 -22.10 -0.45
N ASP A 506 0.12 -23.00 0.10
CA ASP A 506 0.26 -24.43 -0.18
C ASP A 506 -0.20 -24.79 -1.61
N CYS A 507 0.17 -25.98 -2.07
CA CYS A 507 -0.10 -26.39 -3.45
C CYS A 507 -1.61 -26.43 -3.74
N LYS A 508 -2.43 -26.90 -2.78
CA LYS A 508 -3.89 -26.95 -2.95
C LYS A 508 -4.51 -25.55 -3.04
N SER A 509 -3.94 -24.56 -2.37
CA SER A 509 -4.37 -23.17 -2.41
C SER A 509 -4.20 -22.52 -3.79
N CYS A 510 -3.34 -23.07 -4.66
CA CYS A 510 -3.19 -22.63 -6.05
C CYS A 510 -3.87 -23.58 -7.04
N HIS A 511 -3.71 -24.89 -6.87
CA HIS A 511 -4.12 -25.90 -7.85
C HIS A 511 -5.56 -26.42 -7.67
N ASN A 512 -6.13 -26.31 -6.46
CA ASN A 512 -7.47 -26.82 -6.13
C ASN A 512 -8.40 -25.72 -5.59
N ASN A 513 -7.97 -24.46 -5.59
CA ASN A 513 -8.75 -23.34 -5.08
C ASN A 513 -9.39 -22.57 -6.24
N PRO A 514 -10.74 -22.55 -6.36
CA PRO A 514 -11.41 -21.85 -7.44
C PRO A 514 -11.16 -20.34 -7.44
N VAL A 515 -10.92 -19.73 -6.27
CA VAL A 515 -10.57 -18.30 -6.16
C VAL A 515 -9.23 -18.01 -6.82
N ALA A 516 -8.22 -18.87 -6.61
CA ALA A 516 -6.90 -18.71 -7.23
C ALA A 516 -6.95 -18.77 -8.76
N LEU A 517 -7.82 -19.62 -9.30
CA LEU A 517 -8.08 -19.77 -10.74
C LEU A 517 -9.00 -18.68 -11.33
N GLY A 518 -9.63 -17.86 -10.48
CA GLY A 518 -10.52 -16.78 -10.90
C GLY A 518 -11.99 -17.19 -11.07
N TYR A 519 -12.40 -18.39 -10.65
CA TYR A 519 -13.79 -18.86 -10.76
C TYR A 519 -14.73 -18.29 -9.68
N GLY A 520 -14.19 -17.52 -8.73
CA GLY A 520 -14.90 -17.07 -7.54
C GLY A 520 -14.94 -18.13 -6.43
N HIS A 521 -15.54 -17.78 -5.30
CA HIS A 521 -15.71 -18.68 -4.17
C HIS A 521 -16.71 -19.79 -4.52
N GLY A 522 -16.47 -20.98 -4.00
CA GLY A 522 -17.32 -22.13 -4.23
C GLY A 522 -16.63 -23.44 -3.89
N LYS A 523 -17.26 -24.54 -4.27
CA LYS A 523 -16.71 -25.89 -4.11
C LYS A 523 -16.15 -26.37 -5.44
N LEU A 524 -14.85 -26.64 -5.49
CA LEU A 524 -14.19 -27.27 -6.62
C LEU A 524 -13.75 -28.68 -6.20
N SER A 525 -14.18 -29.71 -6.94
CA SER A 525 -13.88 -31.10 -6.63
C SER A 525 -13.58 -31.91 -7.88
N PHE A 526 -12.58 -32.78 -7.80
CA PHE A 526 -12.24 -33.72 -8.85
C PHE A 526 -12.90 -35.07 -8.57
N ASP A 527 -13.74 -35.55 -9.49
CA ASP A 527 -14.35 -36.87 -9.44
C ASP A 527 -13.44 -37.88 -10.16
N LYS A 528 -12.82 -38.80 -9.41
CA LYS A 528 -11.95 -39.83 -9.96
C LYS A 528 -12.68 -40.86 -10.83
N SER A 529 -13.98 -41.04 -10.63
CA SER A 529 -14.76 -42.06 -11.34
C SER A 529 -15.05 -41.63 -12.78
N THR A 530 -15.32 -40.34 -12.98
CA THR A 530 -15.54 -39.75 -14.31
C THR A 530 -14.29 -39.06 -14.86
N SER A 531 -13.26 -38.84 -14.02
CA SER A 531 -12.08 -38.03 -14.36
C SER A 531 -12.42 -36.58 -14.72
N GLU A 532 -13.46 -36.02 -14.09
CA GLU A 532 -13.94 -34.66 -14.35
C GLU A 532 -13.79 -33.74 -13.14
N TRP A 533 -13.58 -32.45 -13.41
CA TRP A 533 -13.67 -31.40 -12.40
C TRP A 533 -15.09 -30.85 -12.34
N ILE A 534 -15.62 -30.71 -11.14
CA ILE A 534 -16.94 -30.13 -10.87
C ILE A 534 -16.74 -28.87 -10.03
N PHE A 535 -17.26 -27.76 -10.52
CA PHE A 535 -17.32 -26.50 -9.78
C PHE A 535 -18.77 -26.14 -9.45
N THR A 536 -19.03 -25.81 -8.19
CA THR A 536 -20.29 -25.25 -7.72
C THR A 536 -20.02 -23.89 -7.09
N PRO A 537 -20.45 -22.78 -7.71
CA PRO A 537 -20.17 -21.44 -7.18
C PRO A 537 -20.96 -21.18 -5.89
N LYS A 538 -20.38 -20.37 -5.00
CA LYS A 538 -21.04 -19.86 -3.78
C LYS A 538 -22.09 -18.80 -4.13
N TYR A 539 -21.74 -17.91 -5.06
CA TYR A 539 -22.59 -16.82 -5.49
C TYR A 539 -23.39 -17.20 -6.75
N VAL A 540 -24.56 -16.60 -6.90
CA VAL A 540 -25.38 -16.73 -8.10
C VAL A 540 -24.69 -16.06 -9.29
N ASN A 541 -24.97 -16.59 -10.49
CA ASN A 541 -24.51 -15.96 -11.71
C ASN A 541 -25.26 -14.64 -11.92
N LEU A 542 -24.52 -13.57 -12.21
CA LEU A 542 -25.10 -12.28 -12.56
C LEU A 542 -25.72 -12.35 -13.95
N ALA A 543 -26.86 -11.68 -14.14
CA ALA A 543 -27.56 -11.70 -15.43
C ALA A 543 -26.78 -10.98 -16.54
N GLN A 544 -25.88 -10.07 -16.16
CA GLN A 544 -25.11 -9.20 -17.05
C GLN A 544 -24.06 -9.97 -17.86
N ASP A 545 -23.42 -10.99 -17.26
CA ASP A 545 -22.30 -11.71 -17.87
C ASP A 545 -22.35 -13.24 -17.65
N GLY A 546 -23.33 -13.74 -16.89
CA GLY A 546 -23.47 -15.16 -16.60
C GLY A 546 -22.40 -15.72 -15.67
N LEU A 547 -21.58 -14.88 -15.02
CA LEU A 547 -20.54 -15.31 -14.08
C LEU A 547 -21.00 -15.17 -12.62
N PRO A 548 -20.49 -16.00 -11.70
CA PRO A 548 -20.67 -15.77 -10.27
C PRO A 548 -20.25 -14.34 -9.89
N ALA A 549 -20.94 -13.74 -8.92
CA ALA A 549 -20.74 -12.34 -8.55
C ALA A 549 -19.28 -11.94 -8.31
N ASP A 550 -18.48 -12.85 -7.73
CA ASP A 550 -17.09 -12.64 -7.35
C ASP A 550 -16.07 -13.29 -8.30
N ALA A 551 -16.52 -13.92 -9.39
CA ALA A 551 -15.63 -14.55 -10.36
C ALA A 551 -14.97 -13.51 -11.27
N TRP A 552 -13.76 -13.81 -11.74
CA TRP A 552 -13.12 -13.11 -12.87
C TRP A 552 -13.46 -13.79 -14.20
N ILE A 553 -13.53 -15.12 -14.19
CA ILE A 553 -13.67 -15.96 -15.37
C ILE A 553 -14.58 -17.16 -15.08
N GLY A 554 -15.23 -17.69 -16.13
CA GLY A 554 -16.04 -18.89 -16.02
C GLY A 554 -15.19 -20.16 -15.87
N PHE A 555 -15.75 -21.18 -15.23
CA PHE A 555 -15.11 -22.48 -15.07
C PHE A 555 -14.78 -23.11 -16.43
N LEU A 556 -13.49 -23.34 -16.72
CA LEU A 556 -12.98 -23.88 -17.99
C LEU A 556 -13.43 -23.07 -19.22
N GLN A 557 -13.59 -21.75 -19.07
CA GLN A 557 -13.91 -20.82 -20.16
C GLN A 557 -12.71 -19.93 -20.49
N GLU A 558 -12.66 -19.40 -21.71
CA GLU A 558 -11.61 -18.44 -22.08
C GLU A 558 -11.86 -17.07 -21.45
N PRO A 559 -10.81 -16.30 -21.14
CA PRO A 559 -10.96 -14.95 -20.61
C PRO A 559 -11.76 -14.07 -21.57
N MET A 560 -12.77 -13.39 -21.03
CA MET A 560 -13.44 -12.34 -21.79
C MET A 560 -12.51 -11.15 -21.99
N PRO A 561 -12.58 -10.46 -23.14
CA PRO A 561 -11.79 -9.27 -23.38
C PRO A 561 -12.17 -8.16 -22.39
N LYS A 562 -11.23 -7.25 -22.10
CA LYS A 562 -11.44 -6.06 -21.27
C LYS A 562 -11.95 -6.36 -19.84
N THR A 563 -11.46 -7.42 -19.23
CA THR A 563 -11.79 -7.80 -17.84
C THR A 563 -10.70 -7.38 -16.84
N SER A 564 -9.85 -6.43 -17.22
CA SER A 564 -8.69 -6.00 -16.43
C SER A 564 -8.48 -4.50 -16.54
N THR A 565 -7.94 -3.92 -15.47
CA THR A 565 -7.51 -2.51 -15.42
C THR A 565 -6.21 -2.24 -16.19
N ARG A 566 -5.57 -3.29 -16.75
CA ARG A 566 -4.40 -3.21 -17.64
C ARG A 566 -4.67 -4.02 -18.91
N LEU A 567 -4.27 -3.52 -20.07
CA LEU A 567 -4.42 -4.25 -21.32
C LEU A 567 -3.51 -5.50 -21.42
N THR A 568 -2.39 -5.50 -20.69
CA THR A 568 -1.42 -6.61 -20.64
C THR A 568 -1.69 -7.61 -19.53
N PHE A 569 -2.76 -7.46 -18.75
CA PHE A 569 -3.07 -8.35 -17.62
C PHE A 569 -4.41 -9.06 -17.84
N ARG A 570 -4.43 -10.38 -17.66
CA ARG A 570 -5.59 -11.22 -17.96
C ARG A 570 -5.74 -12.38 -16.98
N ALA A 571 -6.94 -12.95 -16.92
CA ALA A 571 -7.15 -14.24 -16.29
C ALA A 571 -6.40 -15.36 -17.04
N PHE A 572 -6.32 -16.54 -16.43
CA PHE A 572 -5.77 -17.73 -17.09
C PHE A 572 -6.60 -18.14 -18.30
N SER A 573 -5.93 -18.43 -19.42
CA SER A 573 -6.53 -19.13 -20.57
C SER A 573 -7.01 -20.52 -20.18
N VAL A 574 -7.92 -21.11 -20.97
CA VAL A 574 -8.39 -22.48 -20.71
C VAL A 574 -7.22 -23.46 -20.70
N LYS A 575 -6.22 -23.26 -21.58
CA LYS A 575 -5.01 -24.09 -21.61
C LYS A 575 -4.22 -24.02 -20.30
N GLU A 576 -4.11 -22.86 -19.69
CA GLU A 576 -3.43 -22.67 -18.41
C GLU A 576 -4.26 -23.26 -17.26
N GLN A 577 -5.58 -23.04 -17.25
CA GLN A 577 -6.52 -23.64 -16.30
C GLN A 577 -6.41 -25.18 -16.31
N LYS A 578 -6.48 -25.80 -17.50
CA LYS A 578 -6.36 -27.25 -17.67
C LYS A 578 -5.04 -27.77 -17.07
N LYS A 579 -3.90 -27.10 -17.32
CA LYS A 579 -2.60 -27.47 -16.73
C LYS A 579 -2.59 -27.40 -15.20
N ILE A 580 -3.12 -26.30 -14.64
CA ILE A 580 -3.17 -26.09 -13.19
C ILE A 580 -4.02 -27.19 -12.53
N LEU A 581 -5.18 -27.48 -13.11
CA LEU A 581 -6.12 -28.50 -12.64
C LEU A 581 -5.62 -29.93 -12.85
N THR A 582 -4.77 -30.21 -13.85
CA THR A 582 -4.10 -31.51 -14.00
C THR A 582 -3.23 -31.80 -12.77
N VAL A 583 -2.41 -30.83 -12.34
CA VAL A 583 -1.62 -30.97 -11.11
C VAL A 583 -2.54 -31.09 -9.90
N GLY A 584 -3.63 -30.33 -9.88
CA GLY A 584 -4.60 -30.36 -8.80
C GLY A 584 -5.24 -31.73 -8.54
N ALA A 585 -5.45 -32.50 -9.61
CA ALA A 585 -5.99 -33.85 -9.53
C ALA A 585 -5.04 -34.82 -8.80
N CYS A 586 -3.73 -34.61 -8.92
CA CYS A 586 -2.73 -35.42 -8.22
C CYS A 586 -2.88 -35.36 -6.70
N PHE A 587 -3.37 -34.24 -6.15
CA PHE A 587 -3.61 -34.10 -4.70
C PHE A 587 -4.78 -34.91 -4.15
N THR A 588 -5.53 -35.60 -5.02
CA THR A 588 -6.50 -36.59 -4.60
C THR A 588 -5.86 -37.96 -4.32
N CYS A 589 -4.61 -38.17 -4.75
CA CYS A 589 -3.85 -39.40 -4.56
C CYS A 589 -2.60 -39.19 -3.69
N HIS A 590 -2.04 -37.98 -3.70
CA HIS A 590 -0.83 -37.64 -2.98
C HIS A 590 -1.07 -36.52 -1.97
N ASP A 591 -0.44 -36.63 -0.80
CA ASP A 591 -0.31 -35.48 0.09
C ASP A 591 0.57 -34.41 -0.57
N GLN A 592 0.24 -33.14 -0.39
CA GLN A 592 0.99 -32.03 -1.00
C GLN A 592 2.45 -31.95 -0.48
N ASN A 593 2.71 -32.49 0.71
CA ASN A 593 4.05 -32.56 1.30
C ASN A 593 4.75 -33.90 1.03
N SER A 594 4.15 -34.80 0.24
CA SER A 594 4.81 -36.06 -0.15
C SER A 594 6.08 -35.77 -0.96
N GLU A 595 7.07 -36.66 -0.84
CA GLU A 595 8.34 -36.53 -1.54
C GLU A 595 8.14 -36.36 -3.06
N LEU A 596 7.22 -37.14 -3.65
CA LEU A 596 6.87 -37.03 -5.06
C LEU A 596 6.40 -35.63 -5.45
N MET A 597 5.52 -35.02 -4.64
CA MET A 597 4.98 -33.69 -4.94
C MET A 597 6.00 -32.58 -4.69
N GLN A 598 6.89 -32.73 -3.69
CA GLN A 598 7.97 -31.77 -3.50
C GLN A 598 8.99 -31.86 -4.65
N GLN A 599 9.28 -33.07 -5.15
CA GLN A 599 10.14 -33.26 -6.32
C GLN A 599 9.56 -32.63 -7.60
N SER A 600 8.23 -32.45 -7.71
CA SER A 600 7.62 -31.84 -8.91
C SER A 600 7.94 -30.36 -9.08
N ILE A 601 8.50 -29.70 -8.07
CA ILE A 601 9.00 -28.33 -8.16
C ILE A 601 10.31 -28.29 -8.96
N HIS A 602 11.11 -29.35 -8.89
CA HIS A 602 12.47 -29.44 -9.43
C HIS A 602 12.61 -30.38 -10.64
N LYS A 603 11.50 -30.88 -11.19
CA LYS A 603 11.48 -31.82 -12.31
C LYS A 603 10.44 -31.42 -13.35
N ASP A 604 10.63 -31.88 -14.59
CA ASP A 604 9.60 -31.73 -15.62
C ASP A 604 8.36 -32.57 -15.22
N PHE A 605 7.22 -31.88 -15.08
CA PHE A 605 5.97 -32.53 -14.71
C PHE A 605 5.52 -33.60 -15.72
N LYS A 606 5.89 -33.47 -17.00
CA LYS A 606 5.60 -34.50 -18.02
C LYS A 606 6.32 -35.81 -17.73
N GLU A 607 7.55 -35.73 -17.24
CA GLU A 607 8.32 -36.91 -16.86
C GLU A 607 7.65 -37.62 -15.68
N LEU A 608 7.20 -36.86 -14.68
CA LEU A 608 6.47 -37.40 -13.52
C LEU A 608 5.15 -38.06 -13.94
N LEU A 609 4.40 -37.43 -14.84
CA LEU A 609 3.16 -38.01 -15.39
C LEU A 609 3.41 -39.35 -16.11
N SER A 610 4.55 -39.53 -16.78
CA SER A 610 4.87 -40.79 -17.47
C SER A 610 5.06 -41.98 -16.54
N GLN A 611 5.31 -41.72 -15.26
CA GLN A 611 5.52 -42.72 -14.20
C GLN A 611 4.26 -42.94 -13.35
N MET A 612 3.12 -42.37 -13.77
CA MET A 612 1.87 -42.41 -13.01
C MET A 612 1.29 -43.83 -12.97
N SER A 613 0.96 -44.31 -11.77
CA SER A 613 0.27 -45.59 -11.60
C SER A 613 -1.21 -45.51 -12.04
N GLU A 614 -1.80 -46.65 -12.38
CA GLU A 614 -3.23 -46.74 -12.77
C GLU A 614 -4.21 -46.33 -11.66
N GLN A 615 -3.75 -46.29 -10.40
CA GLN A 615 -4.55 -45.84 -9.25
C GLN A 615 -4.76 -44.32 -9.23
N CYS A 616 -3.88 -43.58 -9.89
CA CYS A 616 -3.98 -42.14 -10.05
C CYS A 616 -4.73 -41.82 -11.35
N LYS A 617 -5.58 -40.80 -11.30
CA LYS A 617 -6.33 -40.31 -12.46
C LYS A 617 -5.99 -38.85 -12.71
N VAL A 618 -5.80 -38.52 -13.98
CA VAL A 618 -5.71 -37.14 -14.46
C VAL A 618 -7.03 -36.73 -15.10
N PRO A 619 -7.35 -35.43 -15.16
CA PRO A 619 -8.61 -35.00 -15.74
C PRO A 619 -8.67 -35.27 -17.24
N GLU A 620 -9.83 -35.72 -17.71
CA GLU A 620 -10.19 -35.77 -19.12
C GLU A 620 -10.91 -34.47 -19.45
N PHE A 621 -10.22 -33.57 -20.16
CA PHE A 621 -10.82 -32.32 -20.58
C PHE A 621 -11.32 -32.45 -22.01
N ASN A 622 -12.65 -32.45 -22.17
CA ASN A 622 -13.29 -32.37 -23.49
C ASN A 622 -12.95 -31.07 -24.24
#